data_AF-A0A432F0I7-F1
#
_entry.id   AF-A0A432F0I7-F1
#
_cell.length_a   1.000
_cell.length_b   1.000
_cell.length_c   1.000
_cell.angle_alpha   90.00
_cell.angle_beta   90.00
_cell.angle_gamma   90.00
#
_symmetry.space_group_name_H-M   'P 1'
#
loop_
_entity.id
_entity.type
_entity.pdbx_description
1 polymer ?
#
loop_
_entity_poly.entity_id
_entity_poly.type
_entity_poly.pdbx_seq_one_letter_code
_entity_poly.pdbx_strand_id
1 'polypeptide(L)'
;MRYWFGLGRVLTLAALVVGAIGCEPTSGSNSRLEDEPNFVRGKSRLARRDIDGAVLSFRKALANNPANAAAHFELGLIFYEPSNEKNNYVSAGYHFQRHLELQQDSRHAGNIRGFIKACKKEIAKDIAMAPIPPSEINAIHTLRTQLAKANSENSHLKSQVEAMRGRLQQAGSDVPEVAVAVGGPPPSVNPRNPRTMPRPNYGGRSSQARTHTLQPGENLYSLSRRYGVAFTTLKAANPRLMRNSRDLKPGVTVYIPAKRTP
;
A
#
# COMPACT_ATOMS: atom_id res chain seq x y z
N MET A 1 -83.97 -42.79 -10.58
CA MET A 1 -83.22 -43.87 -11.27
C MET A 1 -81.79 -43.42 -11.48
N ARG A 2 -80.84 -44.32 -11.17
CA ARG A 2 -79.42 -44.31 -11.57
C ARG A 2 -78.49 -43.36 -10.82
N TYR A 3 -78.07 -43.89 -9.67
CA TYR A 3 -76.75 -43.80 -9.04
C TYR A 3 -75.58 -43.64 -10.03
N TRP A 4 -74.50 -43.01 -9.60
CA TRP A 4 -73.16 -43.64 -9.62
C TRP A 4 -72.32 -43.06 -8.46
N PHE A 5 -71.86 -43.98 -7.62
CA PHE A 5 -70.98 -43.79 -6.48
C PHE A 5 -69.54 -43.50 -6.94
N GLY A 6 -68.80 -42.77 -6.12
CA GLY A 6 -67.35 -42.56 -6.30
C GLY A 6 -66.70 -41.97 -5.05
N LEU A 7 -66.66 -42.77 -3.99
CA LEU A 7 -65.91 -42.60 -2.74
C LEU A 7 -64.49 -42.06 -2.97
N GLY A 8 -64.02 -41.13 -2.11
CA GLY A 8 -62.61 -40.74 -2.16
C GLY A 8 -62.09 -39.72 -1.16
N ARG A 9 -62.26 -39.97 0.15
CA ARG A 9 -61.32 -39.60 1.23
C ARG A 9 -61.12 -38.11 1.58
N VAL A 10 -61.77 -37.72 2.68
CA VAL A 10 -61.15 -37.32 3.96
C VAL A 10 -59.65 -36.98 3.89
N LEU A 11 -59.26 -35.72 4.11
CA LEU A 11 -58.31 -35.31 5.16
C LEU A 11 -58.08 -33.80 5.19
N THR A 12 -58.06 -33.33 6.42
CA THR A 12 -57.93 -31.96 6.95
C THR A 12 -56.54 -31.35 6.80
N LEU A 13 -56.52 -30.01 6.75
CA LEU A 13 -55.56 -29.06 7.35
C LEU A 13 -54.05 -29.33 7.20
N ALA A 14 -53.39 -28.45 6.43
CA ALA A 14 -52.04 -27.99 6.77
C ALA A 14 -51.89 -26.52 6.34
N ALA A 15 -52.01 -25.62 7.32
CA ALA A 15 -51.45 -24.28 7.22
C ALA A 15 -49.92 -24.42 7.27
N LEU A 16 -49.21 -23.87 6.29
CA LEU A 16 -47.81 -23.51 6.49
C LEU A 16 -47.47 -22.30 5.63
N VAL A 17 -47.23 -21.21 6.36
CA VAL A 17 -46.63 -19.96 5.91
C VAL A 17 -45.41 -20.25 5.04
N VAL A 18 -45.55 -20.06 3.73
CA VAL A 18 -44.38 -19.82 2.88
C VAL A 18 -44.26 -18.31 2.77
N GLY A 19 -43.23 -17.83 3.46
CA GLY A 19 -42.89 -16.42 3.59
C GLY A 19 -42.78 -15.74 2.24
N ALA A 20 -42.96 -14.42 2.31
CA ALA A 20 -42.68 -13.48 1.25
C ALA A 20 -41.43 -13.89 0.46
N ILE A 21 -41.65 -14.44 -0.74
CA ILE A 21 -40.68 -14.37 -1.81
C ILE A 21 -40.73 -12.90 -2.25
N GLY A 22 -40.07 -12.05 -1.46
CA GLY A 22 -39.53 -10.81 -1.96
C GLY A 22 -38.55 -11.21 -3.05
N CYS A 23 -39.02 -11.27 -4.29
CA CYS A 23 -38.15 -11.20 -5.45
C CYS A 23 -37.50 -9.81 -5.41
N GLU A 24 -36.35 -9.70 -4.75
CA GLU A 24 -35.44 -8.60 -5.02
C GLU A 24 -34.91 -8.79 -6.45
N PRO A 25 -35.14 -7.85 -7.38
CA PRO A 25 -34.44 -7.89 -8.64
C PRO A 25 -32.99 -7.46 -8.37
N THR A 26 -32.09 -8.43 -8.24
CA THR A 26 -30.63 -8.23 -8.20
C THR A 26 -30.05 -7.76 -9.54
N SER A 27 -30.86 -7.12 -10.39
CA SER A 27 -30.43 -6.39 -11.59
C SER A 27 -30.26 -4.88 -11.37
N GLY A 28 -30.58 -4.37 -10.16
CA GLY A 28 -30.52 -2.94 -9.84
C GLY A 28 -29.18 -2.41 -9.30
N SER A 29 -28.12 -3.23 -9.18
CA SER A 29 -26.81 -2.79 -8.65
C SER A 29 -25.93 -2.13 -9.72
N ASN A 30 -26.12 -2.47 -10.99
CA ASN A 30 -25.28 -1.97 -12.09
C ASN A 30 -25.64 -0.56 -12.55
N SER A 31 -26.92 -0.21 -12.58
CA SER A 31 -27.37 1.13 -12.97
C SER A 31 -26.72 2.21 -12.11
N ARG A 32 -26.72 2.00 -10.79
CA ARG A 32 -26.12 2.93 -9.82
C ARG A 32 -24.61 3.14 -10.01
N LEU A 33 -23.91 2.17 -10.59
CA LEU A 33 -22.47 2.25 -10.88
C LEU A 33 -22.17 2.93 -12.22
N GLU A 34 -23.07 2.77 -13.19
CA GLU A 34 -23.02 3.45 -14.48
C GLU A 34 -23.50 4.92 -14.39
N ASP A 35 -24.23 5.27 -13.33
CA ASP A 35 -24.67 6.64 -13.04
C ASP A 35 -23.58 7.51 -12.36
N GLU A 36 -22.41 6.94 -12.02
CA GLU A 36 -21.32 7.67 -11.35
C GLU A 36 -20.81 8.83 -12.23
N PRO A 37 -20.71 10.07 -11.71
CA PRO A 37 -20.46 11.24 -12.55
C PRO A 37 -19.19 11.16 -13.40
N ASN A 38 -18.13 10.53 -12.89
CA ASN A 38 -16.88 10.39 -13.63
C ASN A 38 -16.98 9.28 -14.69
N PHE A 39 -17.70 8.19 -14.43
CA PHE A 39 -18.01 7.17 -15.43
C PHE A 39 -18.80 7.76 -16.61
N VAL A 40 -19.90 8.49 -16.33
CA VAL A 40 -20.71 9.16 -17.36
C VAL A 40 -19.86 10.17 -18.16
N ARG A 41 -19.01 10.94 -17.47
CA ARG A 41 -18.06 11.85 -18.12
C ARG A 41 -17.07 11.11 -19.02
N GLY A 42 -16.62 9.93 -18.62
CA GLY A 42 -15.77 9.06 -19.42
C GLY A 42 -16.45 8.62 -20.72
N LYS A 43 -17.69 8.11 -20.64
CA LYS A 43 -18.49 7.74 -21.82
C LYS A 43 -18.71 8.93 -22.77
N SER A 44 -19.02 10.11 -22.22
CA SER A 44 -19.21 11.33 -23.02
C SER A 44 -17.93 11.79 -23.73
N ARG A 45 -16.75 11.54 -23.16
CA ARG A 45 -15.46 11.83 -23.79
C ARG A 45 -15.11 10.80 -24.87
N LEU A 46 -15.40 9.53 -24.64
CA LEU A 46 -15.28 8.49 -25.69
C LEU A 46 -16.13 8.81 -26.92
N ALA A 47 -17.38 9.25 -26.72
CA ALA A 47 -18.26 9.66 -27.82
C ALA A 47 -17.67 10.82 -28.65
N ARG A 48 -16.81 11.65 -28.03
CA ARG A 48 -16.10 12.76 -28.68
C ARG A 48 -14.70 12.37 -29.18
N ARG A 49 -14.32 11.09 -29.11
CA ARG A 49 -12.98 10.57 -29.42
C ARG A 49 -11.85 11.17 -28.56
N ASP A 50 -12.18 11.79 -27.43
CA ASP A 50 -11.21 12.25 -26.43
C ASP A 50 -10.77 11.05 -25.57
N ILE A 51 -9.86 10.24 -26.10
CA ILE A 51 -9.40 9.00 -25.47
C ILE A 51 -8.66 9.29 -24.16
N ASP A 52 -7.73 10.25 -24.17
CA ASP A 52 -6.95 10.61 -22.99
C ASP A 52 -7.84 11.14 -21.86
N GLY A 53 -8.80 12.01 -22.20
CA GLY A 53 -9.77 12.50 -21.25
C GLY A 53 -10.72 11.41 -20.75
N ALA A 54 -11.12 10.46 -21.61
CA ALA A 54 -11.94 9.32 -21.20
C ALA A 54 -11.21 8.45 -20.18
N VAL A 55 -9.95 8.08 -20.45
CA VAL A 55 -9.11 7.31 -19.53
C VAL A 55 -9.00 8.02 -18.18
N LEU A 56 -8.75 9.34 -18.17
CA LEU A 56 -8.68 10.11 -16.94
C LEU A 56 -9.99 10.06 -16.15
N SER A 57 -11.13 10.21 -16.82
CA SER A 57 -12.46 10.16 -16.19
C SER A 57 -12.73 8.78 -15.60
N PHE A 58 -12.47 7.69 -16.33
CA PHE A 58 -12.66 6.33 -15.81
C PHE A 58 -11.70 6.00 -14.66
N ARG A 59 -10.46 6.50 -14.69
CA ARG A 59 -9.54 6.34 -13.54
C ARG A 59 -10.05 7.06 -12.30
N LYS A 60 -10.67 8.24 -12.46
CA LYS A 60 -11.34 8.94 -11.34
C LYS A 60 -12.54 8.14 -10.83
N ALA A 61 -13.33 7.54 -11.73
CA ALA A 61 -14.42 6.65 -11.36
C ALA A 61 -13.92 5.48 -10.50
N LEU A 62 -12.83 4.84 -10.91
CA LEU A 62 -12.20 3.74 -10.16
C LEU A 62 -11.53 4.19 -8.85
N ALA A 63 -11.03 5.42 -8.78
CA ALA A 63 -10.49 5.97 -7.54
C ALA A 63 -11.59 6.15 -6.48
N ASN A 64 -12.79 6.56 -6.91
CA ASN A 64 -13.96 6.69 -6.03
C ASN A 64 -14.57 5.34 -5.70
N ASN A 65 -14.66 4.44 -6.69
CA ASN A 65 -15.20 3.11 -6.52
C ASN A 65 -14.37 2.07 -7.29
N PRO A 66 -13.41 1.40 -6.61
CA PRO A 66 -12.60 0.35 -7.20
C PRO A 66 -13.36 -0.92 -7.62
N ALA A 67 -14.64 -1.06 -7.22
CA ALA A 67 -15.51 -2.16 -7.58
C ALA A 67 -16.41 -1.85 -8.80
N ASN A 68 -16.20 -0.71 -9.47
CA ASN A 68 -16.95 -0.40 -10.69
C ASN A 68 -16.46 -1.25 -11.88
N ALA A 69 -17.11 -2.40 -12.07
CA ALA A 69 -16.80 -3.34 -13.14
C ALA A 69 -16.98 -2.72 -14.53
N ALA A 70 -17.97 -1.84 -14.74
CA ALA A 70 -18.17 -1.17 -16.02
C ALA A 70 -16.98 -0.26 -16.38
N ALA A 71 -16.45 0.50 -15.41
CA ALA A 71 -15.27 1.34 -15.62
C ALA A 71 -14.03 0.52 -15.97
N HIS A 72 -13.86 -0.66 -15.33
CA HIS A 72 -12.83 -1.62 -15.72
C HIS A 72 -13.03 -2.11 -17.16
N PHE A 73 -14.26 -2.45 -17.57
CA PHE A 73 -14.52 -2.90 -18.93
C PHE A 73 -14.18 -1.84 -19.98
N GLU A 74 -14.62 -0.59 -19.78
CA GLU A 74 -14.34 0.51 -20.72
C GLU A 74 -12.83 0.80 -20.84
N LEU A 75 -12.09 0.83 -19.72
CA LEU A 75 -10.63 0.96 -19.76
C LEU A 75 -9.95 -0.22 -20.46
N GLY A 76 -10.46 -1.44 -20.24
CA GLY A 76 -10.00 -2.64 -20.92
C GLY A 76 -10.10 -2.50 -22.44
N LEU A 77 -11.25 -2.03 -22.94
CA LEU A 77 -11.47 -1.79 -24.37
C LEU A 77 -10.53 -0.69 -24.91
N ILE A 78 -10.37 0.43 -24.20
CA ILE A 78 -9.50 1.53 -24.65
C ILE A 78 -8.05 1.08 -24.82
N PHE A 79 -7.53 0.29 -23.88
CA PHE A 79 -6.15 -0.22 -23.96
C PHE A 79 -6.01 -1.41 -24.91
N TYR A 80 -7.09 -2.11 -25.21
CA TYR A 80 -7.09 -3.22 -26.16
C TYR A 80 -7.10 -2.74 -27.62
N GLU A 81 -7.70 -1.57 -27.89
CA GLU A 81 -7.92 -1.03 -29.22
C GLU A 81 -6.61 -0.93 -30.04
N PRO A 82 -6.41 -1.75 -31.09
CA PRO A 82 -5.14 -1.77 -31.83
C PRO A 82 -4.87 -0.46 -32.56
N SER A 83 -5.92 0.27 -32.95
CA SER A 83 -5.81 1.57 -33.61
C SER A 83 -5.37 2.72 -32.69
N ASN A 84 -5.38 2.49 -31.37
CA ASN A 84 -4.86 3.43 -30.39
C ASN A 84 -3.33 3.30 -30.31
N GLU A 85 -2.62 4.39 -30.61
CA GLU A 85 -1.14 4.44 -30.49
C GLU A 85 -0.65 4.13 -29.07
N LYS A 86 -1.49 4.37 -28.05
CA LYS A 86 -1.21 4.08 -26.65
C LYS A 86 -1.84 2.77 -26.18
N ASN A 87 -2.13 1.84 -27.11
CA ASN A 87 -2.61 0.51 -26.74
C ASN A 87 -1.62 -0.18 -25.79
N ASN A 88 -2.16 -1.00 -24.90
CA ASN A 88 -1.38 -1.68 -23.90
C ASN A 88 -2.10 -2.96 -23.46
N TYR A 89 -1.76 -4.08 -24.11
CA TYR A 89 -2.41 -5.38 -23.87
C TYR A 89 -2.25 -5.88 -22.42
N VAL A 90 -1.20 -5.47 -21.71
CA VAL A 90 -1.02 -5.78 -20.28
C VAL A 90 -2.08 -5.08 -19.44
N SER A 91 -2.26 -3.77 -19.66
CA SER A 91 -3.26 -2.96 -18.96
C SER A 91 -4.68 -3.40 -19.32
N ALA A 92 -4.93 -3.71 -20.60
CA ALA A 92 -6.19 -4.26 -21.06
C ALA A 92 -6.53 -5.56 -20.34
N GLY A 93 -5.59 -6.52 -20.33
CA GLY A 93 -5.73 -7.80 -19.64
C GLY A 93 -6.03 -7.65 -18.15
N TYR A 94 -5.34 -6.73 -17.47
CA TYR A 94 -5.62 -6.40 -16.06
C TYR A 94 -7.06 -5.93 -15.84
N HIS A 95 -7.51 -4.94 -16.61
CA HIS A 95 -8.85 -4.37 -16.45
C HIS A 95 -9.95 -5.38 -16.79
N PHE A 96 -9.76 -6.19 -17.83
CA PHE A 96 -10.67 -7.28 -18.17
C PHE A 96 -10.77 -8.36 -17.09
N GLN A 97 -9.64 -8.78 -16.53
CA GLN A 97 -9.63 -9.74 -15.43
C GLN A 97 -10.35 -9.17 -14.21
N ARG A 98 -10.10 -7.89 -13.89
CA ARG A 98 -10.76 -7.24 -12.77
C ARG A 98 -12.27 -7.13 -12.95
N HIS A 99 -12.76 -6.91 -14.17
CA HIS A 99 -14.20 -6.97 -14.46
C HIS A 99 -14.78 -8.35 -14.13
N LEU A 100 -14.13 -9.45 -14.57
CA LEU A 100 -14.61 -10.81 -14.29
C LEU A 100 -14.58 -11.17 -12.81
N GLU A 101 -13.58 -10.67 -12.06
CA GLU A 101 -13.51 -10.86 -10.60
C GLU A 101 -14.70 -10.19 -9.88
N LEU A 102 -15.11 -9.02 -10.36
CA LEU A 102 -16.23 -8.26 -9.79
C LEU A 102 -17.59 -8.79 -10.27
N GLN A 103 -17.66 -9.25 -11.52
CA GLN A 103 -18.89 -9.72 -12.18
C GLN A 103 -18.60 -10.93 -13.07
N GLN A 104 -18.68 -12.13 -12.48
CA GLN A 104 -18.36 -13.38 -13.18
C GLN A 104 -19.36 -13.70 -14.31
N ASP A 105 -20.64 -13.38 -14.10
CA ASP A 105 -21.76 -13.67 -15.01
C ASP A 105 -22.28 -12.42 -15.73
N SER A 106 -21.38 -11.50 -16.08
CA SER A 106 -21.77 -10.34 -16.89
C SER A 106 -22.13 -10.74 -18.32
N ARG A 107 -23.00 -9.94 -18.98
CA ARG A 107 -23.31 -10.10 -20.41
C ARG A 107 -22.07 -10.07 -21.31
N HIS A 108 -20.97 -9.48 -20.82
CA HIS A 108 -19.71 -9.33 -21.52
C HIS A 108 -18.73 -10.45 -21.21
N ALA A 109 -19.01 -11.34 -20.25
CA ALA A 109 -18.03 -12.29 -19.71
C ALA A 109 -17.41 -13.20 -20.79
N GLY A 110 -18.21 -13.66 -21.76
CA GLY A 110 -17.71 -14.44 -22.90
C GLY A 110 -16.69 -13.67 -23.74
N ASN A 111 -17.03 -12.43 -24.12
CA ASN A 111 -16.15 -11.57 -24.91
C ASN A 111 -14.87 -11.21 -24.14
N ILE A 112 -15.00 -10.90 -22.85
CA ILE A 112 -13.87 -10.56 -21.98
C ILE A 112 -12.86 -11.71 -21.88
N ARG A 113 -13.34 -12.95 -21.73
CA ARG A 113 -12.45 -14.14 -21.76
C ARG A 113 -11.71 -14.23 -23.09
N GLY A 114 -12.37 -13.94 -24.21
CA GLY A 114 -11.76 -13.83 -25.54
C GLY A 114 -10.67 -12.75 -25.59
N PHE A 115 -10.97 -11.54 -25.13
CA PHE A 115 -9.99 -10.44 -25.09
C PHE A 115 -8.78 -10.76 -24.22
N ILE A 116 -8.96 -11.39 -23.06
CA ILE A 116 -7.84 -11.82 -22.20
C ILE A 116 -6.95 -12.81 -22.96
N LYS A 117 -7.53 -13.76 -23.70
CA LYS A 117 -6.76 -14.71 -24.52
C LYS A 117 -5.98 -14.00 -25.63
N ALA A 118 -6.59 -13.03 -26.30
CA ALA A 118 -5.92 -12.21 -27.31
C ALA A 118 -4.77 -11.39 -26.70
N CYS A 119 -5.00 -10.70 -25.58
CA CYS A 119 -3.97 -9.96 -24.86
C CYS A 119 -2.78 -10.86 -24.50
N LYS A 120 -3.04 -12.06 -23.96
CA LYS A 120 -1.98 -13.04 -23.64
C LYS A 120 -1.17 -13.43 -24.87
N LYS A 121 -1.82 -13.61 -26.02
CA LYS A 121 -1.14 -13.94 -27.29
C LYS A 121 -0.26 -12.79 -27.75
N GLU A 122 -0.76 -11.56 -27.75
CA GLU A 122 0.02 -10.38 -28.17
C GLU A 122 1.22 -10.15 -27.25
N ILE A 123 1.02 -10.18 -25.93
CA ILE A 123 2.12 -10.07 -24.95
C ILE A 123 3.16 -11.19 -25.18
N ALA A 124 2.71 -12.40 -25.47
CA ALA A 124 3.61 -13.52 -25.73
C ALA A 124 4.43 -13.32 -27.01
N LYS A 125 3.95 -12.62 -28.04
CA LYS A 125 4.74 -12.35 -29.26
C LYS A 125 5.98 -11.51 -28.94
N ASP A 126 5.84 -10.51 -28.07
CA ASP A 126 6.95 -9.64 -27.66
C ASP A 126 7.99 -10.41 -26.83
N ILE A 127 7.55 -11.42 -26.07
CA ILE A 127 8.41 -12.23 -25.20
C ILE A 127 9.02 -13.44 -25.95
N ALA A 128 8.33 -13.97 -26.98
CA ALA A 128 8.66 -15.23 -27.64
C ALA A 128 9.98 -15.24 -28.42
N MET A 129 10.76 -14.15 -28.47
CA MET A 129 12.07 -14.16 -29.11
C MET A 129 13.15 -14.88 -28.28
N ALA A 130 12.94 -15.17 -26.99
CA ALA A 130 13.80 -16.07 -26.22
C ALA A 130 13.07 -16.66 -24.99
N PRO A 131 13.33 -17.93 -24.62
CA PRO A 131 12.91 -18.45 -23.32
C PRO A 131 13.46 -17.56 -22.20
N ILE A 132 12.60 -17.15 -21.26
CA ILE A 132 13.02 -16.37 -20.09
C ILE A 132 14.12 -17.15 -19.37
N PRO A 133 15.33 -16.58 -19.19
CA PRO A 133 16.41 -17.26 -18.51
C PRO A 133 15.98 -17.73 -17.11
N PRO A 134 16.26 -18.99 -16.71
CA PRO A 134 15.93 -19.48 -15.36
C PRO A 134 16.50 -18.60 -14.24
N SER A 135 17.61 -17.90 -14.50
CA SER A 135 18.20 -16.91 -13.58
C SER A 135 17.26 -15.74 -13.28
N GLU A 136 16.50 -15.24 -14.25
CA GLU A 136 15.55 -14.15 -14.06
C GLU A 136 14.32 -14.62 -13.26
N ILE A 137 13.84 -15.83 -13.52
CA ILE A 137 12.75 -16.45 -12.75
C ILE A 137 13.17 -16.60 -11.28
N ASN A 138 14.38 -17.13 -11.04
CA ASN A 138 14.94 -17.28 -9.71
C ASN A 138 15.17 -15.94 -9.01
N ALA A 139 15.58 -14.90 -9.75
CA ALA A 139 15.73 -13.55 -9.21
C ALA A 139 14.38 -12.99 -8.77
N ILE A 140 13.31 -13.12 -9.57
CA ILE A 140 11.95 -12.70 -9.20
C ILE A 140 11.49 -13.43 -7.93
N HIS A 141 11.70 -14.74 -7.85
CA HIS A 141 11.33 -15.51 -6.66
C HIS A 141 12.10 -15.02 -5.42
N THR A 142 13.42 -14.86 -5.52
CA THR A 142 14.27 -14.33 -4.46
C THR A 142 13.80 -12.95 -3.98
N LEU A 143 13.50 -12.05 -4.92
CA LEU A 143 13.00 -10.70 -4.61
C LEU A 143 11.64 -10.73 -3.92
N ARG A 144 10.71 -11.61 -4.33
CA ARG A 144 9.42 -11.78 -3.65
C ARG A 144 9.60 -12.24 -2.21
N THR A 145 10.49 -13.22 -1.99
CA THR A 145 10.81 -13.70 -0.65
C THR A 145 11.43 -12.61 0.22
N GLN A 146 12.36 -11.83 -0.33
CA GLN A 146 12.96 -10.68 0.37
C GLN A 146 11.92 -9.62 0.71
N LEU A 147 11.01 -9.30 -0.22
CA LEU A 147 9.93 -8.34 0.01
C LEU A 147 9.00 -8.82 1.15
N ALA A 148 8.63 -10.09 1.15
CA ALA A 148 7.82 -10.68 2.22
C ALA A 148 8.54 -10.59 3.58
N LYS A 149 9.84 -10.91 3.62
CA LYS A 149 10.66 -10.80 4.84
C LYS A 149 10.74 -9.36 5.33
N ALA A 150 11.07 -8.41 4.45
CA ALA A 150 11.17 -7.00 4.80
C ALA A 150 9.83 -6.42 5.28
N ASN A 151 8.70 -6.87 4.73
CA ASN A 151 7.37 -6.49 5.20
C ASN A 151 7.07 -7.04 6.60
N SER A 152 7.44 -8.29 6.87
CA SER A 152 7.34 -8.88 8.21
C SER A 152 8.20 -8.11 9.22
N GLU A 153 9.46 -7.84 8.90
CA GLU A 153 10.37 -7.05 9.74
C GLU A 153 9.83 -5.64 10.01
N ASN A 154 9.29 -4.96 8.98
CA ASN A 154 8.63 -3.67 9.15
C ASN A 154 7.41 -3.74 10.07
N SER A 155 6.57 -4.76 9.93
CA SER A 155 5.40 -4.94 10.80
C SER A 155 5.81 -5.19 12.26
N HIS A 156 6.88 -5.96 12.47
CA HIS A 156 7.45 -6.23 13.78
C HIS A 156 8.05 -4.97 14.42
N LEU A 157 8.83 -4.19 13.66
CA LEU A 157 9.40 -2.93 14.14
C LEU A 157 8.31 -1.89 14.45
N LYS A 158 7.25 -1.80 13.62
CA LYS A 158 6.09 -0.95 13.91
C LYS A 158 5.44 -1.31 15.24
N SER A 159 5.21 -2.61 15.47
CA SER A 159 4.65 -3.11 16.73
C SER A 159 5.55 -2.77 17.94
N GLN A 160 6.89 -2.88 17.78
CA GLN A 160 7.83 -2.47 18.82
C GLN A 160 7.78 -0.96 19.11
N VAL A 161 7.69 -0.13 18.06
CA VAL A 161 7.58 1.33 18.20
C VAL A 161 6.29 1.70 18.94
N GLU A 162 5.17 1.05 18.60
CA GLU A 162 3.90 1.24 19.29
C GLU A 162 3.99 0.79 20.76
N ALA A 163 4.59 -0.36 21.04
CA ALA A 163 4.80 -0.84 22.40
C ALA A 163 5.69 0.11 23.22
N MET A 164 6.79 0.61 22.65
CA MET A 164 7.64 1.61 23.31
C MET A 164 6.90 2.92 23.55
N ARG A 165 6.09 3.36 22.59
CA ARG A 165 5.26 4.56 22.72
C ARG A 165 4.22 4.41 23.83
N GLY A 166 3.57 3.25 23.95
CA GLY A 166 2.64 2.95 25.04
C GLY A 166 3.32 2.97 26.41
N ARG A 167 4.50 2.36 26.53
CA ARG A 167 5.31 2.40 27.76
C ARG A 167 5.70 3.82 28.17
N LEU A 168 6.10 4.66 27.21
CA LEU A 168 6.42 6.06 27.47
C LEU A 168 5.20 6.87 27.90
N GLN A 169 4.02 6.57 27.35
CA GLN A 169 2.77 7.23 27.77
C GLN A 169 2.37 6.83 29.20
N GLN A 170 2.53 5.56 29.58
CA GLN A 170 2.30 5.09 30.95
C GLN A 170 3.31 5.70 31.94
N ALA A 171 4.59 5.75 31.58
CA ALA A 171 5.61 6.38 32.43
C ALA A 171 5.42 7.91 32.57
N GLY A 172 4.81 8.56 31.57
CA GLY A 172 4.44 9.98 31.65
C GLY A 172 3.22 10.27 32.53
N SER A 173 2.38 9.26 32.80
CA SER A 173 1.28 9.35 33.77
C SER A 173 1.70 8.99 35.20
N ASP A 174 2.81 8.28 35.38
CA ASP A 174 3.35 7.86 36.68
C ASP A 174 4.48 8.77 37.18
N VAL A 175 4.31 10.09 37.12
CA VAL A 175 5.12 10.98 37.98
C VAL A 175 4.43 10.98 39.34
N PRO A 176 4.97 10.30 40.38
CA PRO A 176 4.44 10.48 41.72
C PRO A 176 4.59 11.97 42.05
N GLU A 177 3.48 12.61 42.40
CA GLU A 177 3.47 13.94 42.96
C GLU A 177 4.24 13.89 44.29
N VAL A 178 5.55 14.09 44.22
CA VAL A 178 6.41 14.19 45.41
C VAL A 178 6.02 15.50 46.08
N ALA A 179 5.16 15.42 47.09
CA ALA A 179 4.85 16.52 47.98
C ALA A 179 6.15 17.10 48.53
N VAL A 180 6.48 18.32 48.11
CA VAL A 180 7.66 19.05 48.56
C VAL A 180 7.41 19.49 50.00
N ALA A 181 7.96 18.75 50.95
CA ALA A 181 8.07 19.19 52.34
C ALA A 181 9.15 20.27 52.44
N VAL A 182 8.73 21.50 52.70
CA VAL A 182 9.60 22.65 53.00
C VAL A 182 10.10 22.51 54.44
N GLY A 183 11.42 22.59 54.64
CA GLY A 183 11.98 23.00 55.93
C GLY A 183 13.24 22.25 56.39
N GLY A 184 14.41 22.86 56.20
CA GLY A 184 15.63 22.52 56.93
C GLY A 184 16.91 22.99 56.22
N PRO A 185 17.79 23.77 56.88
CA PRO A 185 19.06 24.22 56.28
C PRO A 185 20.05 23.04 56.12
N PRO A 186 20.94 23.07 55.10
CA PRO A 186 21.79 21.93 54.79
C PRO A 186 22.96 21.81 55.78
N PRO A 187 23.40 20.60 56.16
CA PRO A 187 24.66 20.43 56.87
C PRO A 187 25.84 20.58 55.91
N SER A 188 26.82 21.37 56.33
CA SER A 188 28.11 21.55 55.66
C SER A 188 29.01 20.35 55.93
N VAL A 189 29.57 19.71 54.89
CA VAL A 189 30.67 18.75 55.02
C VAL A 189 31.73 18.99 53.94
N ASN A 190 32.95 19.20 54.43
CA ASN A 190 34.18 19.56 53.74
C ASN A 190 34.75 18.45 52.82
N PRO A 191 35.64 18.81 51.86
CA PRO A 191 36.17 17.91 50.84
C PRO A 191 37.46 17.22 51.30
N ARG A 192 37.53 15.88 51.25
CA ARG A 192 38.77 15.07 51.18
C ARG A 192 38.45 13.57 51.04
N ASN A 193 38.46 13.07 49.81
CA ASN A 193 39.46 12.13 49.27
C ASN A 193 38.85 11.25 48.13
N PRO A 194 39.59 10.98 47.05
CA PRO A 194 39.08 10.44 45.80
C PRO A 194 39.14 8.91 45.77
N ARG A 195 38.05 8.26 45.33
CA ARG A 195 38.09 6.91 44.78
C ARG A 195 37.63 6.95 43.34
N THR A 196 38.62 6.77 42.47
CA THR A 196 38.57 6.59 41.02
C THR A 196 37.65 5.45 40.63
N MET A 197 36.56 5.79 39.93
CA MET A 197 35.96 4.92 38.92
C MET A 197 36.29 5.52 37.55
N PRO A 198 36.70 4.72 36.53
CA PRO A 198 37.05 5.25 35.23
C PRO A 198 35.80 5.85 34.57
N ARG A 199 35.71 7.18 34.53
CA ARG A 199 34.87 7.85 33.53
C ARG A 199 35.48 7.55 32.16
N PRO A 200 34.69 7.13 31.16
CA PRO A 200 35.14 7.20 29.78
C PRO A 200 35.54 8.64 29.49
N ASN A 201 36.83 8.82 29.27
CA ASN A 201 37.42 10.06 28.84
C ASN A 201 36.84 10.38 27.45
N TYR A 202 35.76 11.16 27.38
CA TYR A 202 35.42 11.87 26.15
C TYR A 202 36.35 13.07 26.04
N GLY A 203 37.64 12.76 25.90
CA GLY A 203 38.65 13.71 25.47
C GLY A 203 38.17 14.36 24.19
N GLY A 204 38.14 15.69 24.20
CA GLY A 204 37.81 16.50 23.05
C GLY A 204 38.56 16.02 21.82
N ARG A 205 37.80 15.63 20.80
CA ARG A 205 38.28 15.60 19.42
C ARG A 205 37.48 16.63 18.66
N SER A 206 38.19 17.69 18.29
CA SER A 206 37.89 18.69 17.28
C SER A 206 36.71 18.31 16.37
N SER A 207 35.65 19.08 16.53
CA SER A 207 34.42 19.09 15.77
C SER A 207 34.66 19.64 14.36
N GLN A 208 35.42 18.92 13.53
CA GLN A 208 35.58 19.24 12.12
C GLN A 208 34.48 18.55 11.32
N ALA A 209 33.78 19.33 10.50
CA ALA A 209 32.89 18.82 9.49
C ALA A 209 33.65 17.84 8.60
N ARG A 210 33.07 16.65 8.39
CA ARG A 210 33.72 15.54 7.68
C ARG A 210 32.85 15.11 6.51
N THR A 211 33.46 14.61 5.45
CA THR A 211 32.74 14.01 4.33
C THR A 211 32.87 12.49 4.37
N HIS A 212 31.80 11.76 4.10
CA HIS A 212 31.78 10.29 4.07
C HIS A 212 31.17 9.80 2.76
N THR A 213 31.90 8.93 2.05
CA THR A 213 31.38 8.29 0.83
C THR A 213 30.52 7.09 1.20
N LEU A 214 29.24 7.16 0.83
CA LEU A 214 28.23 6.17 1.18
C LEU A 214 28.62 4.79 0.61
N GLN A 215 28.74 3.78 1.47
CA GLN A 215 29.05 2.42 1.04
C GLN A 215 27.78 1.65 0.63
N PRO A 216 27.91 0.55 -0.14
CA PRO A 216 26.78 -0.35 -0.39
C PRO A 216 26.12 -0.81 0.92
N GLY A 217 24.82 -0.57 1.06
CA GLY A 217 24.04 -0.91 2.26
C GLY A 217 24.05 0.13 3.38
N GLU A 218 24.83 1.21 3.27
CA GLU A 218 24.72 2.36 4.18
C GLU A 218 23.58 3.29 3.76
N ASN A 219 23.01 4.01 4.72
CA ASN A 219 22.02 5.06 4.47
C ASN A 219 22.23 6.22 5.47
N LEU A 220 21.59 7.37 5.24
CA LEU A 220 21.76 8.52 6.15
C LEU A 220 21.36 8.22 7.60
N TYR A 221 20.46 7.26 7.82
CA TYR A 221 20.08 6.84 9.16
C TYR A 221 21.23 6.09 9.86
N SER A 222 21.87 5.12 9.19
CA SER A 222 23.04 4.42 9.73
C SER A 222 24.23 5.35 9.92
N LEU A 223 24.46 6.32 9.02
CA LEU A 223 25.47 7.37 9.19
C LEU A 223 25.18 8.27 10.39
N SER A 224 23.92 8.70 10.59
CA SER A 224 23.55 9.56 11.73
C SER A 224 23.89 8.90 13.08
N ARG A 225 23.65 7.59 13.18
CA ARG A 225 23.99 6.77 14.36
C ARG A 225 25.50 6.59 14.50
N ARG A 226 26.19 6.31 13.39
CA ARG A 226 27.65 6.10 13.36
C ARG A 226 28.42 7.36 13.79
N TYR A 227 27.97 8.53 13.34
CA TYR A 227 28.64 9.80 13.61
C TYR A 227 28.09 10.57 14.81
N GLY A 228 27.05 10.04 15.47
CA GLY A 228 26.44 10.68 16.64
C GLY A 228 25.83 12.05 16.34
N VAL A 229 25.35 12.24 15.11
CA VAL A 229 24.71 13.47 14.62
C VAL A 229 23.22 13.20 14.48
N ALA A 230 22.37 14.12 14.93
CA ALA A 230 20.94 13.97 14.76
C ALA A 230 20.57 13.84 13.27
N PHE A 231 19.68 12.89 12.95
CA PHE A 231 19.27 12.61 11.57
C PHE A 231 18.72 13.86 10.87
N THR A 232 17.99 14.71 11.59
CA THR A 232 17.46 15.98 11.10
C THR A 232 18.56 16.96 10.73
N THR A 233 19.61 17.07 11.53
CA THR A 233 20.80 17.90 11.27
C THR A 233 21.59 17.37 10.07
N LEU A 234 21.77 16.06 9.98
CA LEU A 234 22.45 15.43 8.84
C LEU A 234 21.66 15.62 7.53
N LYS A 235 20.33 15.51 7.59
CA LYS A 235 19.42 15.77 6.46
C LYS A 235 19.47 17.23 6.02
N ALA A 236 19.41 18.18 6.96
CA ALA A 236 19.47 19.61 6.68
C ALA A 236 20.80 20.03 6.02
N ALA A 237 21.89 19.35 6.36
CA ALA A 237 23.21 19.61 5.77
C ALA A 237 23.38 19.01 4.36
N ASN A 238 22.47 18.13 3.91
CA ASN A 238 22.55 17.45 2.61
C ASN A 238 21.26 17.54 1.78
N PRO A 239 20.72 18.74 1.51
CA PRO A 239 19.42 18.90 0.84
C PRO A 239 19.42 18.37 -0.60
N ARG A 240 20.58 18.35 -1.28
CA ARG A 240 20.70 17.81 -2.65
C ARG A 240 20.52 16.30 -2.73
N LEU A 241 20.89 15.57 -1.68
CA LEU A 241 20.74 14.11 -1.61
C LEU A 241 19.31 13.68 -1.25
N MET A 242 18.42 14.65 -1.00
CA MET A 242 17.05 14.44 -0.53
C MET A 242 16.02 14.79 -1.59
N ARG A 243 16.44 15.19 -2.80
CA ARG A 243 15.53 15.60 -3.87
C ARG A 243 14.82 14.39 -4.48
N ASN A 244 15.54 13.28 -4.70
CA ASN A 244 14.99 12.02 -5.19
C ASN A 244 15.65 10.80 -4.54
N SER A 245 14.93 9.68 -4.47
CA SER A 245 15.48 8.39 -3.99
C SER A 245 16.68 7.87 -4.83
N ARG A 246 16.90 8.43 -6.03
CA ARG A 246 18.03 8.11 -6.91
C ARG A 246 19.34 8.80 -6.50
N ASP A 247 19.29 9.80 -5.62
CA ASP A 247 20.44 10.61 -5.22
C ASP A 247 21.20 9.99 -4.02
N LEU A 248 20.66 8.91 -3.46
CA LEU A 248 21.14 8.22 -2.27
C LEU A 248 21.73 6.84 -2.64
N LYS A 249 22.65 6.85 -3.61
CA LYS A 249 23.34 5.65 -4.09
C LYS A 249 24.70 5.47 -3.40
N PRO A 250 25.21 4.22 -3.33
CA PRO A 250 26.60 3.97 -2.97
C PRO A 250 27.56 4.78 -3.86
N GLY A 251 28.61 5.33 -3.28
CA GLY A 251 29.59 6.19 -3.94
C GLY A 251 29.32 7.70 -3.81
N VAL A 252 28.16 8.10 -3.28
CA VAL A 252 27.84 9.52 -3.07
C VAL A 252 28.48 10.06 -1.79
N THR A 253 29.06 11.25 -1.87
CA THR A 253 29.66 11.95 -0.72
C THR A 253 28.59 12.63 0.12
N VAL A 254 28.50 12.25 1.40
CA VAL A 254 27.64 12.84 2.42
C VAL A 254 28.45 13.79 3.29
N TYR A 255 27.98 15.01 3.45
CA TYR A 255 28.54 15.99 4.38
C TYR A 255 28.03 15.73 5.80
N ILE A 256 28.93 15.52 6.74
CA ILE A 256 28.61 15.22 8.15
C ILE A 256 28.93 16.48 8.96
N PRO A 257 27.91 17.21 9.44
CA PRO A 257 28.11 18.39 10.24
C PRO A 257 28.69 18.01 11.61
N ALA A 258 29.48 18.92 12.19
CA ALA A 258 30.00 18.79 13.53
C ALA A 258 28.87 18.62 14.56
N LYS A 259 29.08 17.71 15.53
CA LYS A 259 28.21 17.56 16.69
C LYS A 259 28.27 18.85 17.51
N ARG A 260 27.23 19.69 17.45
CA ARG A 260 27.04 20.80 18.40
C ARG A 260 26.50 20.22 19.69
N THR A 261 27.32 20.19 20.74
CA THR A 261 26.85 20.00 22.11
C THR A 261 26.14 21.29 22.55
N PRO A 262 24.90 21.24 23.07
CA PRO A 262 24.34 22.34 23.84
C PRO A 262 25.07 22.51 25.18
#